data_AF-A0A349JI96-F1
#
_entry.id   AF-A0A349JI96-F1
#
_cell.length_a   1.000
_cell.length_b   1.000
_cell.length_c   1.000
_cell.angle_alpha   90.00
_cell.angle_beta   90.00
_cell.angle_gamma   90.00
#
_symmetry.space_group_name_H-M   'P 1'
#
loop_
_entity.id
_entity.type
_entity.pdbx_description
1 polymer ?
#
loop_
_entity_poly.entity_id
_entity_poly.type
_entity_poly.pdbx_seq_one_letter_code
_entity_poly.pdbx_strand_id
1 'polypeptide(L)'
;MQSPPIKLLTQELLDEVATNSRHNPRQRQNYNFHDLSEKVQRFVNVLQPGTYVRPHRHLRPDGVNGFEFFVVIQGELGMIIFNENGQILRSLRLSAAGPTRAVEIWEAEFKKSFS
;
A
#
# COMPACT_ATOMS: atom_id res chain seq x y z
N MET A 1 -1.35 -1.73 25.84
CA MET A 1 -2.35 -0.65 25.85
C MET A 1 -3.51 -1.09 24.96
N GLN A 2 -4.75 -0.96 25.39
CA GLN A 2 -5.90 -1.23 24.51
C GLN A 2 -5.87 -0.25 23.35
N SER A 3 -6.10 -0.74 22.12
CA SER A 3 -6.30 0.12 20.95
C SER A 3 -7.43 1.12 21.26
N PRO A 4 -7.27 2.42 20.92
CA PRO A 4 -8.34 3.38 21.12
C PRO A 4 -9.60 2.95 20.35
N PRO A 5 -10.81 3.24 20.87
CA PRO A 5 -12.06 2.81 20.26
C PRO A 5 -12.29 3.41 18.86
N ILE A 6 -11.61 4.53 18.57
CA ILE A 6 -11.64 5.22 17.29
C ILE A 6 -10.20 5.54 16.89
N LYS A 7 -9.83 5.19 15.66
CA LYS A 7 -8.56 5.57 15.04
C LYS A 7 -8.87 6.50 13.87
N LEU A 8 -8.28 7.69 13.86
CA LEU A 8 -8.49 8.69 12.82
C LEU A 8 -7.26 8.79 11.93
N LEU A 9 -7.46 9.02 10.65
CA LEU A 9 -6.42 9.44 9.73
C LEU A 9 -6.50 10.96 9.58
N THR A 10 -5.75 11.69 10.39
CA THR A 10 -5.69 13.16 10.32
C THR A 10 -4.51 13.63 9.49
N GLN A 11 -4.51 14.91 9.09
CA GLN A 11 -3.38 15.48 8.36
C GLN A 11 -2.12 15.48 9.22
N GLU A 12 -2.24 15.74 10.52
CA GLU A 12 -1.11 15.72 11.46
C GLU A 12 -0.45 14.33 11.52
N LEU A 13 -1.26 13.26 11.52
CA LEU A 13 -0.75 11.89 11.47
C LEU A 13 -0.02 11.61 10.15
N LEU A 14 -0.57 12.08 9.02
CA LEU A 14 0.08 11.93 7.71
C LEU A 14 1.43 12.65 7.68
N ASP A 15 1.48 13.88 8.19
CA ASP A 15 2.69 14.71 8.21
C ASP A 15 3.77 14.14 9.15
N GLU A 16 3.36 13.60 10.30
CA GLU A 16 4.26 12.93 11.24
C GLU A 16 4.89 11.68 10.59
N VAL A 17 4.06 10.78 10.04
CA VAL A 17 4.55 9.55 9.42
C VAL A 17 5.40 9.86 8.18
N ALA A 18 5.04 10.89 7.41
CA ALA A 18 5.86 11.36 6.30
C ALA A 18 7.23 11.87 6.76
N THR A 19 7.27 12.67 7.82
CA THR A 19 8.52 13.17 8.40
C THR A 19 9.41 12.03 8.89
N ASN A 20 8.84 11.07 9.62
CA ASN A 20 9.58 9.91 10.11
C ASN A 20 10.10 9.04 8.96
N SER A 21 9.28 8.83 7.92
CA SER A 21 9.65 7.98 6.78
C SER A 21 10.90 8.44 6.03
N ARG A 22 11.18 9.76 5.99
CA ARG A 22 12.39 10.33 5.35
C ARG A 22 13.69 9.86 6.00
N HIS A 23 13.65 9.51 7.28
CA HIS A 23 14.81 9.04 8.04
C HIS A 23 15.03 7.53 7.92
N ASN A 24 14.07 6.80 7.35
CA ASN A 24 14.21 5.35 7.17
C ASN A 24 15.10 5.02 5.97
N PRO A 25 15.95 3.97 6.03
CA PRO A 25 16.82 3.59 4.91
C PRO A 25 16.10 3.32 3.58
N ARG A 26 14.84 2.87 3.65
CA ARG A 26 13.97 2.61 2.48
C ARG A 26 13.04 3.79 2.14
N GLN A 27 13.14 4.89 2.89
CA GLN A 27 12.33 6.11 2.74
C GLN A 27 10.82 5.89 2.75
N ARG A 28 10.36 4.90 3.51
CA ARG A 28 8.94 4.56 3.68
C ARG A 28 8.60 4.13 5.09
N GLN A 29 7.34 4.26 5.47
CA GLN A 29 6.83 3.83 6.76
C GLN A 29 5.36 3.40 6.69
N ASN A 30 5.02 2.35 7.44
CA ASN A 30 3.65 1.91 7.64
C ASN A 30 3.13 2.43 9.00
N TYR A 31 1.86 2.84 9.02
CA TYR A 31 1.12 3.08 10.26
C TYR A 31 -0.14 2.20 10.28
N ASN A 32 -0.25 1.33 11.30
CA ASN A 32 -1.28 0.28 11.33
C ASN A 32 -2.58 0.73 12.02
N PHE A 33 -3.69 0.54 11.32
CA PHE A 33 -5.08 0.68 11.81
C PHE A 33 -5.70 -0.69 12.20
N HIS A 34 -4.86 -1.68 12.41
CA HIS A 34 -5.25 -3.04 12.80
C HIS A 34 -4.24 -3.58 13.82
N ASP A 35 -4.68 -4.55 14.61
CA ASP A 35 -3.79 -5.40 15.37
C ASP A 35 -3.29 -6.55 14.48
N LEU A 36 -2.07 -7.02 14.68
CA LEU A 36 -1.44 -8.02 13.80
C LEU A 36 -2.19 -9.37 13.76
N SER A 37 -3.03 -9.66 14.76
CA SER A 37 -3.90 -10.84 14.81
C SER A 37 -5.17 -10.72 13.97
N GLU A 38 -5.51 -9.52 13.49
CA GLU A 38 -6.72 -9.31 12.70
C GLU A 38 -6.61 -9.93 11.30
N LYS A 39 -7.71 -10.53 10.83
CA LYS A 39 -7.78 -11.12 9.49
C LYS A 39 -7.62 -10.08 8.37
N VAL A 40 -8.03 -8.84 8.62
CA VAL A 40 -7.99 -7.74 7.65
C VAL A 40 -6.98 -6.70 8.12
N GLN A 41 -5.95 -6.50 7.31
CA GLN A 41 -4.85 -5.57 7.60
C GLN A 41 -5.19 -4.22 6.95
N ARG A 42 -5.32 -3.17 7.77
CA ARG A 42 -5.62 -1.79 7.33
C ARG A 42 -4.48 -0.89 7.77
N PHE A 43 -3.78 -0.22 6.86
CA PHE A 43 -2.66 0.63 7.23
C PHE A 43 -2.43 1.74 6.22
N VAL A 44 -1.78 2.79 6.67
CA VAL A 44 -1.28 3.87 5.82
C VAL A 44 0.15 3.53 5.45
N ASN A 45 0.45 3.58 4.15
CA ASN A 45 1.80 3.41 3.64
C ASN A 45 2.30 4.75 3.12
N VAL A 46 3.25 5.36 3.80
CA VAL A 46 3.87 6.60 3.36
C VAL A 46 5.16 6.27 2.63
N LEU A 47 5.22 6.67 1.36
CA LEU A 47 6.34 6.47 0.44
C LEU A 47 6.90 7.84 0.09
N GLN A 48 8.19 8.09 0.33
CA GLN A 48 8.83 9.33 -0.14
C GLN A 48 9.24 9.19 -1.61
N PRO A 49 9.33 10.31 -2.37
CA PRO A 49 9.83 10.28 -3.74
C PRO A 49 11.17 9.55 -3.85
N GLY A 50 11.30 8.67 -4.84
CA GLY A 50 12.48 7.80 -5.03
C GLY A 50 12.41 6.46 -4.30
N THR A 51 11.36 6.21 -3.51
CA THR A 51 11.09 4.88 -2.95
C THR A 51 10.75 3.89 -4.06
N TYR A 52 11.19 2.65 -3.90
CA TYR A 52 10.78 1.54 -4.76
C TYR A 52 10.37 0.33 -3.93
N VAL A 53 9.20 -0.22 -4.25
CA VAL A 53 8.72 -1.49 -3.73
C VAL A 53 8.84 -2.54 -4.82
N ARG A 54 9.66 -3.56 -4.59
CA ARG A 54 9.91 -4.63 -5.56
C ARG A 54 8.62 -5.39 -5.92
N PRO A 55 8.54 -5.96 -7.14
CA PRO A 55 7.46 -6.84 -7.56
C PRO A 55 7.27 -7.99 -6.56
N HIS A 56 6.10 -8.09 -5.97
CA HIS A 56 5.76 -9.17 -5.04
C HIS A 56 4.32 -9.62 -5.24
N ARG A 57 4.05 -10.87 -4.81
CA ARG A 57 2.70 -11.45 -4.68
C ARG A 57 2.56 -12.03 -3.27
N HIS A 58 1.36 -12.01 -2.73
CA HIS A 58 1.05 -12.68 -1.47
C HIS A 58 0.45 -14.04 -1.79
N LEU A 59 1.17 -15.10 -1.41
CA LEU A 59 0.67 -16.47 -1.50
C LEU A 59 -0.15 -16.76 -0.25
N ARG A 60 -1.38 -17.26 -0.44
CA ARG A 60 -2.27 -17.65 0.66
C ARG A 60 -2.52 -19.16 0.65
N PRO A 61 -2.91 -19.74 1.80
CA PRO A 61 -3.34 -21.13 1.86
C PRO A 61 -4.55 -21.40 0.95
N ASP A 62 -4.66 -22.64 0.48
CA ASP A 62 -5.77 -23.07 -0.37
C ASP A 62 -7.13 -22.78 0.28
N GLY A 63 -8.07 -22.27 -0.52
CA GLY A 63 -9.42 -21.90 -0.07
C GLY A 63 -9.50 -20.56 0.68
N VAL A 64 -8.39 -19.83 0.85
CA VAL A 64 -8.37 -18.49 1.44
C VAL A 64 -8.16 -17.45 0.35
N ASN A 65 -9.23 -16.76 -0.01
CA ASN A 65 -9.15 -15.62 -0.93
C ASN A 65 -8.65 -14.37 -0.20
N GLY A 66 -7.93 -13.52 -0.93
CA GLY A 66 -7.51 -12.21 -0.48
C GLY A 66 -7.41 -11.23 -1.63
N PHE A 67 -7.40 -9.95 -1.24
CA PHE A 67 -7.21 -8.84 -2.15
C PHE A 67 -6.29 -7.83 -1.47
N GLU A 68 -5.71 -6.97 -2.28
CA GLU A 68 -5.13 -5.73 -1.80
C GLU A 68 -5.85 -4.55 -2.44
N PHE A 69 -6.20 -3.59 -1.60
CA PHE A 69 -6.89 -2.38 -2.00
C PHE A 69 -6.05 -1.18 -1.60
N PHE A 70 -5.64 -0.39 -2.60
CA PHE A 70 -4.87 0.82 -2.41
C PHE A 70 -5.74 2.02 -2.72
N VAL A 71 -5.68 3.04 -1.86
CA VAL A 71 -6.27 4.35 -2.08
C VAL A 71 -5.20 5.40 -1.85
N VAL A 72 -4.99 6.28 -2.82
CA VAL A 72 -4.07 7.41 -2.69
C VAL A 72 -4.80 8.55 -2.01
N ILE A 73 -4.47 8.78 -0.74
CA ILE A 73 -5.03 9.87 0.08
C ILE A 73 -4.33 11.19 -0.21
N GLN A 74 -3.01 11.18 -0.37
CA GLN A 74 -2.19 12.34 -0.66
C GLN A 74 -1.05 11.96 -1.61
N GLY A 75 -0.74 12.85 -2.55
CA GLY A 75 0.30 12.64 -3.56
C GLY A 75 -0.14 11.67 -4.65
N GLU A 76 0.82 10.91 -5.17
CA GLU A 76 0.65 10.03 -6.31
C GLU A 76 1.48 8.75 -6.16
N LEU A 77 1.09 7.70 -6.86
CA LEU A 77 1.72 6.40 -6.83
C LEU A 77 1.79 5.82 -8.25
N GLY A 78 3.00 5.50 -8.69
CA GLY A 78 3.22 4.65 -9.86
C GLY A 78 3.10 3.19 -9.46
N MET A 79 2.40 2.39 -10.26
CA MET A 79 2.28 0.96 -10.04
C MET A 79 2.40 0.18 -11.34
N ILE A 80 3.15 -0.92 -11.31
CA ILE A 80 3.30 -1.83 -12.43
C ILE A 80 2.80 -3.21 -12.01
N ILE A 81 1.95 -3.81 -12.84
CA ILE A 81 1.37 -5.14 -12.65
C ILE A 81 1.99 -6.08 -13.67
N PHE A 82 2.50 -7.21 -13.20
CA PHE A 82 3.16 -8.23 -14.02
C PHE A 82 2.36 -9.53 -13.98
N ASN A 83 2.40 -10.30 -15.07
CA ASN A 83 1.95 -11.69 -15.06
C ASN A 83 2.97 -12.60 -14.35
N GLU A 84 2.63 -13.89 -14.25
CA GLU A 84 3.48 -14.89 -13.60
C GLU A 84 4.88 -15.03 -14.24
N ASN A 85 4.95 -14.85 -15.57
CA ASN A 85 6.18 -14.88 -16.36
C ASN A 85 7.02 -13.59 -16.23
N GLY A 86 6.56 -12.60 -15.47
CA GLY A 86 7.27 -11.34 -15.25
C GLY A 86 7.11 -10.32 -16.38
N GLN A 87 6.16 -10.52 -17.31
CA GLN A 87 5.82 -9.55 -18.34
C GLN A 87 4.88 -8.49 -17.77
N ILE A 88 5.06 -7.22 -18.18
CA ILE A 88 4.19 -6.12 -17.77
C ILE A 88 2.82 -6.30 -18.41
N LEU A 89 1.77 -6.37 -17.59
CA LEU A 89 0.38 -6.37 -18.04
C LEU A 89 -0.22 -4.97 -18.07
N ARG A 90 0.08 -4.18 -17.03
CA ARG A 90 -0.46 -2.84 -16.83
C ARG A 90 0.55 -1.95 -16.11
N SER A 91 0.54 -0.67 -16.47
CA SER A 91 1.17 0.40 -15.71
C SER A 91 0.10 1.41 -15.36
N LEU A 92 0.00 1.76 -14.08
CA LEU A 92 -1.04 2.59 -13.52
C LEU A 92 -0.40 3.77 -12.79
N ARG A 93 -0.99 4.96 -12.96
CA ARG A 93 -0.69 6.13 -12.14
C ARG A 93 -1.93 6.43 -11.31
N LEU A 94 -1.81 6.26 -10.00
CA LEU A 94 -2.85 6.62 -9.04
C LEU A 94 -2.52 7.99 -8.46
N SER A 95 -3.49 8.88 -8.30
CA SER A 95 -3.26 10.23 -7.79
C SER A 95 -4.45 10.69 -6.98
N ALA A 96 -4.22 11.29 -5.81
CA ALA A 96 -5.29 11.86 -4.99
C ALA A 96 -6.06 12.98 -5.72
N ALA A 97 -5.37 13.72 -6.60
CA ALA A 97 -5.96 14.79 -7.41
C ALA A 97 -6.42 14.31 -8.80
N GLY A 98 -6.05 13.09 -9.19
CA GLY A 98 -6.32 12.54 -10.51
C GLY A 98 -7.66 11.82 -10.65
N PRO A 99 -7.95 11.31 -11.87
CA PRO A 99 -9.17 10.59 -12.17
C PRO A 99 -9.19 9.16 -11.59
N THR A 100 -8.02 8.58 -11.30
CA THR A 100 -7.90 7.24 -10.72
C THR A 100 -7.21 7.34 -9.36
N ARG A 101 -7.96 7.10 -8.29
CA ARG A 101 -7.49 7.29 -6.91
C ARG A 101 -7.24 5.98 -6.17
N ALA A 102 -7.81 4.89 -6.67
CA ALA A 102 -7.77 3.60 -6.01
C ALA A 102 -7.65 2.45 -7.02
N VAL A 103 -7.20 1.32 -6.52
CA VAL A 103 -7.13 0.05 -7.25
C VAL A 103 -7.35 -1.11 -6.29
N GLU A 104 -8.09 -2.11 -6.76
CA GLU A 104 -8.15 -3.42 -6.13
C GLU A 104 -7.37 -4.43 -6.98
N ILE A 105 -6.62 -5.30 -6.33
CA ILE A 105 -5.86 -6.37 -6.98
C ILE A 105 -6.20 -7.68 -6.30
N TRP A 106 -6.74 -8.61 -7.08
CA TRP A 106 -7.00 -9.99 -6.65
C TRP A 106 -5.70 -10.80 -6.71
N GLU A 107 -5.45 -11.61 -5.68
CA GLU A 107 -4.13 -12.15 -5.37
C GLU A 107 -3.61 -13.27 -6.26
N ALA A 108 -4.43 -13.87 -7.11
CA ALA A 108 -4.08 -15.17 -7.69
C ALA A 108 -2.95 -15.11 -8.74
N GLU A 109 -2.77 -14.01 -9.49
CA GLU A 109 -2.03 -14.10 -10.76
C GLU A 109 -0.93 -13.05 -10.98
N PHE A 110 -0.81 -12.03 -10.13
CA PHE A 110 -0.02 -10.85 -10.46
C PHE A 110 1.04 -10.47 -9.42
N LYS A 111 2.23 -10.10 -9.90
CA LYS A 111 3.24 -9.40 -9.10
C LYS A 111 3.03 -7.90 -9.28
N LYS A 112 3.30 -7.11 -8.25
CA LYS A 112 3.18 -5.65 -8.31
C LYS A 112 4.32 -4.91 -7.66
N SER A 113 4.74 -3.81 -8.29
CA SER A 113 5.74 -2.87 -7.76
C SER A 113 5.17 -1.46 -7.67
N PHE A 114 5.74 -0.66 -6.77
CA PHE A 114 5.32 0.71 -6.53
C PHE A 114 6.52 1.66 -6.53
N SER A 115 6.32 2.90 -7.00
CA SER A 115 7.29 4.00 -6.96
C SER A 115 6.59 5.34 -6.77
#